data_AF-A0A2M8P8S0-F1
#
_entry.id   AF-A0A2M8P8S0-F1
#
_cell.length_a   1.000
_cell.length_b   1.000
_cell.length_c   1.000
_cell.angle_alpha   90.00
_cell.angle_beta   90.00
_cell.angle_gamma   90.00
#
_symmetry.space_group_name_H-M   'P 1'
#
loop_
_entity.id
_entity.type
_entity.pdbx_description
1 polymer ?
#
loop_
_entity_poly.entity_id
_entity_poly.type
_entity_poly.pdbx_seq_one_letter_code
_entity_poly.pdbx_strand_id
1 'polypeptide(L)'
;GVRLGKHVSPVFGIYGSLIKAPLRGISGKDTKNMFFETDLTDYILGTTVSFSNLFFGYKPRLINIYGTTGIGFVDFDAQAYRLGTDPPDPVNEGYPNTTETMIPTGAGVDIRLNNRWDINLETTIRWFDSDKLDGYISGQQNDAYFFTSLGVGYSFWHPKGPKMQIETEPTLLALHGDSIPVEIKGTFPESFNKRAVVDFTP
;
A
#
# COMPACT_ATOMS: atom_id res chain seq x y z
N GLY A 1 -7.69 6.59 7.33
CA GLY A 1 -8.11 5.46 6.47
C GLY A 1 -7.55 4.15 7.00
N VAL A 2 -8.02 3.03 6.49
CA VAL A 2 -7.54 1.68 6.79
C VAL A 2 -7.16 1.00 5.48
N ARG A 3 -6.01 0.34 5.46
CA ARG A 3 -5.53 -0.46 4.33
C ARG A 3 -5.27 -1.89 4.79
N LEU A 4 -5.77 -2.85 4.02
CA LEU A 4 -5.52 -4.27 4.24
C LEU A 4 -4.93 -4.85 2.97
N GLY A 5 -3.79 -5.53 3.09
CA GLY A 5 -3.09 -6.08 1.94
C GLY A 5 -2.48 -7.44 2.21
N LYS A 6 -2.24 -8.16 1.13
CA LYS A 6 -1.55 -9.45 1.14
C LYS A 6 -0.52 -9.48 0.03
N HIS A 7 0.71 -9.81 0.39
CA HIS A 7 1.74 -10.14 -0.58
C HIS A 7 1.42 -11.50 -1.22
N VAL A 8 1.25 -11.51 -2.54
CA VAL A 8 1.06 -12.73 -3.34
C VAL A 8 2.41 -13.32 -3.72
N SER A 9 3.43 -12.47 -3.88
CA SER A 9 4.82 -12.86 -4.08
C SER A 9 5.74 -11.87 -3.35
N PRO A 10 7.07 -12.14 -3.29
CA PRO A 10 8.04 -11.18 -2.79
C PRO A 10 7.97 -9.80 -3.47
N VAL A 11 7.57 -9.74 -4.74
CA VAL A 11 7.51 -8.50 -5.52
C VAL A 11 6.10 -7.92 -5.56
N PHE A 12 5.07 -8.76 -5.64
CA PHE A 12 3.70 -8.32 -5.89
C PHE A 12 2.79 -8.50 -4.68
N GLY A 13 2.01 -7.47 -4.37
CA GLY A 13 0.94 -7.50 -3.39
C GLY A 13 -0.38 -7.01 -3.98
N ILE A 14 -1.46 -7.39 -3.32
CA ILE A 14 -2.80 -6.87 -3.55
C ILE A 14 -3.28 -6.20 -2.27
N TYR A 15 -4.09 -5.14 -2.37
CA TYR A 15 -4.64 -4.46 -1.21
C TYR A 15 -6.02 -3.87 -1.48
N GLY A 16 -6.83 -3.81 -0.42
CA GLY A 16 -8.00 -2.97 -0.32
C GLY A 16 -7.72 -1.81 0.64
N SER A 17 -8.27 -0.63 0.35
CA SER A 17 -8.18 0.54 1.21
C SER A 17 -9.51 1.27 1.30
N LEU A 18 -9.82 1.78 2.49
CA LEU A 18 -10.96 2.64 2.76
C LEU A 18 -10.48 3.90 3.48
N ILE A 19 -10.72 5.07 2.88
CA ILE A 19 -10.25 6.35 3.41
C ILE A 19 -11.43 7.29 3.49
N LYS A 20 -11.81 7.69 4.71
CA LYS A 20 -12.72 8.81 4.92
C LYS A 20 -11.92 10.03 5.35
N ALA A 21 -12.07 11.15 4.65
CA ALA A 21 -11.36 12.39 4.95
C ALA A 21 -12.18 13.63 4.55
N PRO A 22 -12.25 14.67 5.39
CA PRO A 22 -12.79 15.95 4.97
C PRO A 22 -11.79 16.67 4.06
N LEU A 23 -12.28 17.19 2.94
CA LEU A 23 -11.58 18.06 2.01
C LEU A 23 -12.15 19.47 2.17
N ARG A 24 -11.28 20.45 2.38
CA ARG A 24 -11.64 21.85 2.47
C ARG A 24 -10.74 22.66 1.55
N GLY A 25 -11.31 23.62 0.84
CA GLY A 25 -10.53 24.53 0.01
C GLY A 25 -11.18 25.89 -0.16
N ILE A 26 -10.35 26.87 -0.53
CA ILE A 26 -10.74 28.25 -0.77
C ILE A 26 -10.33 28.58 -2.21
N SER A 27 -11.29 29.04 -3.02
CA SER A 27 -11.01 29.50 -4.38
C SER A 27 -10.35 30.88 -4.34
N GLY A 28 -9.31 31.08 -5.15
CA GLY A 28 -8.49 32.28 -5.16
C GLY A 28 -9.22 33.55 -5.59
N LYS A 29 -8.51 34.69 -5.45
CA LYS A 29 -9.03 36.07 -5.56
C LYS A 29 -9.73 36.40 -6.90
N ASP A 30 -9.43 35.66 -7.97
CA ASP A 30 -10.02 35.85 -9.31
C ASP A 30 -11.35 35.11 -9.50
N THR A 31 -11.70 34.16 -8.62
CA THR A 31 -12.95 33.38 -8.65
C THR A 31 -13.71 33.53 -7.33
N LYS A 32 -14.27 34.73 -7.13
CA LYS A 32 -15.41 35.01 -6.23
C LYS A 32 -15.28 34.58 -4.75
N ASN A 33 -14.09 34.55 -4.14
CA ASN A 33 -13.92 34.26 -2.70
C ASN A 33 -14.88 33.15 -2.21
N MET A 34 -14.74 31.93 -2.72
CA MET A 34 -15.63 30.81 -2.36
C MET A 34 -14.88 29.82 -1.48
N PHE A 35 -15.57 29.20 -0.53
CA PHE A 35 -15.05 28.09 0.29
C PHE A 35 -15.89 26.85 0.00
N PHE A 36 -15.24 25.71 -0.13
CA PHE A 36 -15.92 24.42 -0.24
C PHE A 36 -15.49 23.51 0.91
N GLU A 37 -16.46 22.74 1.40
CA GLU A 37 -16.27 21.64 2.34
C GLU A 37 -16.88 20.40 1.72
N THR A 38 -16.16 19.29 1.78
CA THR A 38 -16.57 18.04 1.15
C THR A 38 -16.07 16.88 1.98
N ASP A 39 -16.95 16.01 2.43
CA ASP A 39 -16.54 14.74 3.01
C ASP A 39 -16.31 13.74 1.88
N LEU A 40 -15.09 13.20 1.80
CA LEU A 40 -14.71 12.19 0.81
C LEU A 40 -14.62 10.82 1.47
N THR A 41 -15.13 9.79 0.79
CA THR A 41 -14.91 8.39 1.13
C THR A 41 -14.35 7.63 -0.07
N ASP A 42 -13.06 7.30 -0.03
CA ASP A 42 -12.39 6.48 -1.04
C ASP A 42 -12.53 4.99 -0.73
N TYR A 43 -12.84 4.22 -1.76
CA TYR A 43 -12.80 2.76 -1.80
C TYR A 43 -11.81 2.34 -2.89
N ILE A 44 -10.71 1.67 -2.52
CA ILE A 44 -9.65 1.35 -3.48
C ILE A 44 -9.36 -0.13 -3.43
N LEU A 45 -9.27 -0.74 -4.61
CA LEU A 45 -8.70 -2.06 -4.82
C LEU A 45 -7.48 -1.92 -5.73
N GLY A 46 -6.31 -2.29 -5.23
CA GLY A 46 -5.07 -2.07 -5.94
C GLY A 46 -4.03 -3.15 -5.75
N THR A 47 -2.90 -2.91 -6.40
CA THR A 47 -1.73 -3.76 -6.40
C THR A 47 -0.51 -2.95 -5.99
N THR A 48 0.43 -3.62 -5.33
CA THR A 48 1.74 -3.05 -4.99
C THR A 48 2.84 -3.83 -5.68
N VAL A 49 3.87 -3.10 -6.11
CA VAL A 49 5.08 -3.65 -6.70
C VAL A 49 6.27 -3.18 -5.89
N SER A 50 6.94 -4.09 -5.18
CA SER A 50 8.16 -3.79 -4.43
C SER A 50 9.35 -3.69 -5.37
N PHE A 51 9.75 -2.45 -5.67
CA PHE A 51 10.94 -2.18 -6.47
C PHE A 51 12.22 -2.63 -5.75
N SER A 52 12.26 -2.53 -4.42
CA SER A 52 13.39 -3.03 -3.65
C SER A 52 13.59 -4.55 -3.80
N ASN A 53 12.51 -5.33 -3.81
CA ASN A 53 12.59 -6.77 -4.07
C ASN A 53 12.87 -7.08 -5.54
N LEU A 54 12.32 -6.30 -6.46
CA LEU A 54 12.49 -6.48 -7.91
C LEU A 54 13.95 -6.31 -8.34
N PHE A 55 14.61 -5.22 -7.91
CA PHE A 55 15.97 -4.89 -8.35
C PHE A 55 17.07 -5.47 -7.47
N PHE A 56 16.83 -5.68 -6.17
CA PHE A 56 17.87 -6.11 -5.21
C PHE A 56 17.63 -7.50 -4.60
N GLY A 57 16.68 -8.26 -5.16
CA GLY A 57 16.31 -9.59 -4.69
C GLY A 57 15.59 -9.59 -3.33
N TYR A 58 14.98 -10.72 -2.97
CA TYR A 58 14.24 -10.85 -1.71
C TYR A 58 15.18 -11.06 -0.52
N LYS A 59 15.22 -10.08 0.40
CA LYS A 59 15.94 -10.16 1.67
C LYS A 59 15.28 -9.30 2.75
N PRO A 60 15.45 -9.61 4.04
CA PRO A 60 15.05 -8.73 5.12
C PRO A 60 15.73 -7.37 4.95
N ARG A 61 14.96 -6.28 4.99
CA ARG A 61 15.47 -4.92 4.86
C ARG A 61 14.68 -3.95 5.72
N LEU A 62 15.37 -2.88 6.14
CA LEU A 62 14.78 -1.79 6.89
C LEU A 62 13.83 -0.97 6.01
N ILE A 63 14.26 -0.64 4.79
CA ILE A 63 13.54 0.25 3.88
C ILE A 63 13.11 -0.54 2.64
N ASN A 64 11.82 -0.46 2.31
CA ASN A 64 11.25 -1.03 1.10
C ASN A 64 10.58 0.08 0.28
N ILE A 65 11.02 0.28 -0.95
CA ILE A 65 10.41 1.21 -1.89
C ILE A 65 9.46 0.41 -2.79
N TYR A 66 8.24 0.90 -2.94
CA TYR A 66 7.23 0.24 -3.75
C TYR A 66 6.43 1.25 -4.60
N GLY A 67 5.91 0.77 -5.71
CA GLY A 67 4.89 1.44 -6.50
C GLY A 67 3.51 0.87 -6.17
N THR A 68 2.48 1.67 -6.38
CA THR A 68 1.08 1.26 -6.19
C THR A 68 0.22 1.73 -7.36
N THR A 69 -0.70 0.89 -7.80
CA THR A 69 -1.71 1.24 -8.80
C THR A 69 -2.97 0.41 -8.62
N GLY A 70 -4.13 0.89 -9.06
CA GLY A 70 -5.37 0.14 -8.93
C GLY A 70 -6.57 0.83 -9.56
N ILE A 71 -7.74 0.43 -9.09
CA ILE A 71 -9.03 1.06 -9.39
C ILE A 71 -9.68 1.44 -8.06
N GLY A 72 -10.41 2.55 -8.04
CA GLY A 72 -11.14 2.97 -6.87
C GLY A 72 -12.40 3.73 -7.22
N PHE A 73 -13.22 3.95 -6.20
CA PHE A 73 -14.40 4.78 -6.23
C PHE A 73 -14.26 5.83 -5.13
N VAL A 74 -14.73 7.05 -5.37
CA VAL A 74 -14.87 8.07 -4.33
C VAL A 74 -16.34 8.45 -4.23
N ASP A 75 -16.86 8.42 -3.01
CA ASP A 75 -18.15 9.01 -2.69
C ASP A 75 -17.91 10.37 -2.05
N PHE A 76 -18.61 11.39 -2.54
CA PHE A 76 -18.48 12.74 -2.01
C PHE A 76 -19.78 13.52 -1.95
N ASP A 77 -19.85 14.38 -0.93
CA ASP A 77 -20.91 15.37 -0.74
C ASP A 77 -20.27 16.77 -0.85
N ALA A 78 -20.34 17.38 -2.04
CA ALA A 78 -19.69 18.68 -2.27
C ALA A 78 -20.69 19.83 -2.11
N GLN A 79 -20.38 20.79 -1.22
CA GLN A 79 -21.13 22.03 -1.07
C GLN A 79 -20.19 23.25 -1.09
N ALA A 80 -20.51 24.24 -1.91
CA ALA A 80 -19.75 25.48 -2.03
C ALA A 80 -20.52 26.67 -1.45
N TYR A 81 -19.81 27.53 -0.72
CA TYR A 81 -20.34 28.72 -0.05
C TYR A 81 -19.61 29.99 -0.53
N ARG A 82 -20.34 31.11 -0.66
CA ARG A 82 -19.74 32.44 -0.85
C ARG A 82 -19.14 32.96 0.46
N LEU A 83 -17.90 33.45 0.44
CA LEU A 83 -17.36 34.22 1.57
C LEU A 83 -17.95 35.64 1.57
N GLY A 84 -18.37 36.10 2.74
CA GLY A 84 -18.78 37.49 2.99
C GLY A 84 -20.28 37.74 3.13
N THR A 85 -21.12 36.72 2.97
CA THR A 85 -22.55 36.75 3.32
C THR A 85 -22.78 36.11 4.68
N ASP A 86 -23.54 36.77 5.56
CA ASP A 86 -24.05 36.20 6.81
C ASP A 86 -25.59 36.19 6.74
N PRO A 87 -26.25 35.01 6.65
CA PRO A 87 -25.67 33.66 6.65
C PRO A 87 -24.95 33.28 5.34
N PRO A 88 -24.12 32.21 5.33
CA PRO A 88 -23.41 31.74 4.14
C PRO A 88 -24.37 31.36 3.01
N ASP A 89 -24.25 32.02 1.86
CA ASP A 89 -25.10 31.78 0.70
C ASP A 89 -24.53 30.61 -0.15
N PRO A 90 -25.24 29.47 -0.28
CA PRO A 90 -24.79 28.36 -1.11
C PRO A 90 -24.77 28.79 -2.58
N VAL A 91 -23.67 28.48 -3.28
CA VAL A 91 -23.47 28.94 -4.67
C VAL A 91 -24.16 28.03 -5.68
N ASN A 92 -24.50 26.80 -5.26
CA ASN A 92 -25.19 25.76 -6.02
C ASN A 92 -26.03 24.88 -5.08
N GLU A 93 -26.85 23.99 -5.65
CA GLU A 93 -27.63 22.99 -4.90
C GLU A 93 -26.77 21.91 -4.21
N GLY A 94 -25.44 21.99 -4.35
CA GLY A 94 -24.50 20.93 -3.96
C GLY A 94 -24.57 19.73 -4.90
N TYR A 95 -23.56 18.86 -4.83
CA TYR A 95 -23.60 17.55 -5.46
C TYR A 95 -23.67 16.49 -4.35
N PRO A 96 -24.86 16.22 -3.79
CA PRO A 96 -25.02 15.22 -2.76
C PRO A 96 -24.87 13.82 -3.36
N ASN A 97 -24.11 12.97 -2.67
CA ASN A 97 -24.00 11.54 -2.91
C ASN A 97 -23.51 11.19 -4.32
N THR A 98 -22.46 11.87 -4.77
CA THR A 98 -21.82 11.59 -6.06
C THR A 98 -20.76 10.51 -5.90
N THR A 99 -20.85 9.46 -6.70
CA THR A 99 -19.82 8.42 -6.80
C THR A 99 -19.06 8.56 -8.11
N GLU A 100 -17.74 8.69 -8.04
CA GLU A 100 -16.88 8.71 -9.21
C GLU A 100 -15.83 7.60 -9.19
N THR A 101 -15.47 7.11 -10.38
CA THR A 101 -14.41 6.12 -10.53
C THR A 101 -13.07 6.82 -10.69
N MET A 102 -12.05 6.27 -10.05
CA MET A 102 -10.69 6.76 -10.10
C MET A 102 -9.67 5.65 -10.33
N ILE A 103 -8.52 6.04 -10.88
CA ILE A 103 -7.32 5.21 -10.98
C ILE A 103 -6.28 5.83 -10.06
N PRO A 104 -6.04 5.26 -8.86
CA PRO A 104 -4.92 5.67 -8.02
C PRO A 104 -3.60 5.16 -8.60
N THR A 105 -2.61 6.04 -8.72
CA THR A 105 -1.23 5.64 -9.04
C THR A 105 -0.25 6.36 -8.12
N GLY A 106 0.80 5.69 -7.65
CA GLY A 106 1.73 6.33 -6.75
C GLY A 106 2.92 5.48 -6.35
N ALA A 107 3.65 6.00 -5.38
CA ALA A 107 4.80 5.32 -4.80
C ALA A 107 4.84 5.54 -3.28
N GLY A 108 5.47 4.60 -2.59
CA GLY A 108 5.61 4.67 -1.16
C GLY A 108 6.90 4.03 -0.66
N VAL A 109 7.17 4.28 0.61
CA VAL A 109 8.29 3.74 1.36
C VAL A 109 7.76 3.12 2.64
N ASP A 110 8.09 1.85 2.86
CA ASP A 110 7.88 1.18 4.15
C ASP A 110 9.19 1.14 4.92
N ILE A 111 9.13 1.55 6.18
CA ILE A 111 10.23 1.49 7.15
C ILE A 111 9.87 0.45 8.20
N ARG A 112 10.56 -0.70 8.17
CA ARG A 112 10.33 -1.81 9.09
C ARG A 112 10.90 -1.49 10.48
N LEU A 113 10.06 -1.40 11.49
CA LEU A 113 10.51 -1.23 12.88
C LEU A 113 10.94 -2.56 13.49
N ASN A 114 10.16 -3.61 13.25
CA ASN A 114 10.45 -4.97 13.69
C ASN A 114 9.72 -5.98 12.79
N ASN A 115 9.71 -7.27 13.16
CA ASN A 115 9.06 -8.30 12.36
C ASN A 115 7.53 -8.13 12.24
N ARG A 116 6.88 -7.28 13.04
CA ARG A 116 5.42 -7.11 13.01
C ARG A 116 4.96 -5.71 12.66
N TRP A 117 5.78 -4.70 12.94
CA TRP A 117 5.41 -3.29 12.80
C TRP A 117 6.27 -2.60 11.76
N ASP A 118 5.62 -1.76 10.98
CA ASP A 118 6.21 -0.90 9.97
C ASP A 118 5.56 0.48 10.00
N ILE A 119 6.29 1.48 9.51
CA ILE A 119 5.77 2.82 9.23
C ILE A 119 5.74 2.97 7.72
N ASN A 120 4.64 3.46 7.17
CA ASN A 120 4.50 3.67 5.74
C ASN A 120 4.32 5.17 5.41
N LEU A 121 5.05 5.64 4.41
CA LEU A 121 4.83 6.94 3.78
C LEU A 121 4.46 6.68 2.31
N GLU A 122 3.27 7.10 1.89
CA GLU A 122 2.78 6.85 0.52
C GLU A 122 2.23 8.15 -0.08
N THR A 123 2.64 8.44 -1.32
CA THR A 123 2.08 9.52 -2.13
C THR A 123 1.43 8.92 -3.37
N THR A 124 0.16 9.28 -3.59
CA THR A 124 -0.65 8.83 -4.72
C THR A 124 -1.27 10.02 -5.44
N ILE A 125 -1.40 9.89 -6.75
CA ILE A 125 -2.21 10.75 -7.61
C ILE A 125 -3.49 9.97 -7.91
N ARG A 126 -4.63 10.60 -7.74
CA ARG A 126 -5.94 10.03 -8.07
C ARG A 126 -6.39 10.62 -9.39
N TRP A 127 -6.38 9.80 -10.44
CA TRP A 127 -6.85 10.18 -11.78
C TRP A 127 -8.33 9.83 -11.91
N PHE A 128 -9.15 10.75 -12.39
CA PHE A 128 -10.57 10.51 -12.64
C PHE A 128 -10.82 10.24 -14.12
N ASP A 129 -11.67 9.26 -14.44
CA ASP A 129 -11.96 8.79 -15.81
C ASP A 129 -13.35 9.26 -16.32
N SER A 130 -13.91 10.30 -15.70
CA SER A 130 -15.29 10.75 -15.97
C SER A 130 -15.34 12.19 -16.47
N ASP A 131 -15.74 12.36 -17.74
CA ASP A 131 -16.14 13.61 -18.40
C ASP A 131 -17.44 14.24 -17.82
N LYS A 132 -17.95 13.78 -16.67
CA LYS A 132 -19.21 14.27 -16.07
C LYS A 132 -19.02 15.37 -15.03
N LEU A 133 -17.79 15.76 -14.72
CA LEU A 133 -17.56 16.86 -13.79
C LEU A 133 -17.84 18.24 -14.43
N ASP A 134 -17.83 18.33 -15.77
CA ASP A 134 -17.78 19.62 -16.46
C ASP A 134 -18.97 19.91 -17.40
N GLY A 135 -19.73 18.91 -17.85
CA GLY A 135 -20.88 19.13 -18.74
C GLY A 135 -20.57 19.87 -20.07
N TYR A 136 -19.29 20.03 -20.44
CA TYR A 136 -18.86 20.68 -21.70
C TYR A 136 -17.43 20.27 -22.07
N ILE A 137 -17.25 19.70 -23.27
CA ILE A 137 -15.93 19.27 -23.78
C ILE A 137 -15.16 20.49 -24.29
N SER A 138 -14.14 20.92 -23.54
CA SER A 138 -13.12 21.85 -24.00
C SER A 138 -11.74 21.52 -23.41
N GLY A 139 -11.06 20.54 -24.02
CA GLY A 139 -9.62 20.63 -24.29
C GLY A 139 -8.61 20.26 -23.20
N GLN A 140 -8.95 20.26 -21.91
CA GLN A 140 -8.08 19.76 -20.83
C GLN A 140 -8.93 19.32 -19.62
N GLN A 141 -9.33 18.05 -19.54
CA GLN A 141 -10.24 17.55 -18.49
C GLN A 141 -9.73 16.22 -17.90
N ASN A 142 -8.63 16.29 -17.17
CA ASN A 142 -8.24 15.25 -16.22
C ASN A 142 -8.08 15.92 -14.86
N ASP A 143 -9.15 15.94 -14.07
CA ASP A 143 -9.02 16.34 -12.68
C ASP A 143 -8.24 15.25 -11.94
N ALA A 144 -7.28 15.70 -11.15
CA ALA A 144 -6.47 14.83 -10.31
C ALA A 144 -6.10 15.55 -9.03
N TYR A 145 -6.10 14.82 -7.92
CA TYR A 145 -5.55 15.33 -6.66
C TYR A 145 -4.42 14.45 -6.15
N PHE A 146 -3.52 15.09 -5.41
CA PHE A 146 -2.45 14.42 -4.69
C PHE A 146 -2.92 14.05 -3.30
N PHE A 147 -2.63 12.82 -2.91
CA PHE A 147 -2.87 12.30 -1.58
C PHE A 147 -1.57 11.73 -1.02
N THR A 148 -1.09 12.35 0.06
CA THR A 148 0.07 11.86 0.81
C THR A 148 -0.39 11.38 2.17
N SER A 149 0.07 10.19 2.57
CA SER A 149 -0.29 9.56 3.84
C SER A 149 0.93 9.06 4.59
N LEU A 150 0.88 9.22 5.91
CA LEU A 150 1.78 8.59 6.85
C LEU A 150 0.95 7.64 7.72
N GLY A 151 1.39 6.40 7.88
CA GLY A 151 0.66 5.40 8.65
C GLY A 151 1.57 4.39 9.35
N VAL A 152 0.93 3.52 10.12
CA VAL A 152 1.57 2.43 10.86
C VAL A 152 0.91 1.12 10.45
N GLY A 153 1.71 0.16 10.00
CA GLY A 153 1.29 -1.16 9.57
C GLY A 153 1.53 -2.23 10.63
N TYR A 154 0.67 -3.24 10.63
CA TYR A 154 0.82 -4.45 11.45
C TYR A 154 0.69 -5.71 10.58
N SER A 155 1.69 -6.58 10.67
CA SER A 155 1.77 -7.84 9.94
C SER A 155 1.25 -9.01 10.78
N PHE A 156 0.08 -9.54 10.42
CA PHE A 156 -0.61 -10.61 11.17
C PHE A 156 -0.01 -12.02 10.96
N TRP A 157 0.55 -12.31 9.79
CA TRP A 157 0.95 -13.67 9.44
C TRP A 157 2.44 -13.75 9.09
N HIS A 158 3.17 -14.50 9.90
CA HIS A 158 4.49 -15.02 9.54
C HIS A 158 4.37 -16.53 9.49
N PRO A 159 4.43 -17.18 8.30
CA PRO A 159 4.60 -18.61 8.27
C PRO A 159 5.89 -18.91 9.03
N LYS A 160 5.81 -19.70 10.10
CA LYS A 160 6.99 -20.39 10.61
C LYS A 160 7.43 -21.28 9.45
N GLY A 161 8.50 -20.88 8.75
CA GLY A 161 9.08 -21.74 7.72
C GLY A 161 9.34 -23.13 8.31
N PRO A 162 9.27 -24.20 7.49
CA PRO A 162 9.58 -25.54 7.98
C PRO A 162 10.97 -25.49 8.62
N LYS A 163 11.04 -25.81 9.92
CA LYS A 163 12.33 -25.96 10.59
C LYS A 163 12.99 -27.19 9.99
N MET A 164 14.17 -27.01 9.40
CA MET A 164 14.99 -28.13 8.95
C MET A 164 15.33 -28.97 10.19
N GLN A 165 14.78 -30.17 10.29
CA GLN A 165 15.18 -31.14 11.31
C GLN A 165 16.44 -31.82 10.79
N ILE A 166 17.57 -31.51 11.40
CA ILE A 166 18.84 -32.17 11.10
C ILE A 166 18.93 -33.33 12.09
N GLU A 167 18.71 -34.54 11.61
CA GLU A 167 19.04 -35.76 12.35
C GLU A 167 20.50 -36.12 12.02
N THR A 168 21.38 -36.07 13.02
CA THR A 168 22.77 -36.53 12.89
C THR A 168 22.89 -37.90 13.55
N GLU A 169 23.42 -38.88 12.83
CA GLU A 169 23.98 -40.09 13.42
C GLU A 169 25.51 -39.93 13.53
N PRO A 170 26.13 -40.07 14.72
CA PRO A 170 25.50 -40.28 16.03
C PRO A 170 24.90 -38.99 16.62
N THR A 171 23.95 -39.16 17.54
CA THR A 171 23.35 -38.08 18.33
C THR A 171 24.42 -37.40 19.19
N LEU A 172 24.41 -36.07 19.25
CA LEU A 172 25.38 -35.20 19.95
C LEU A 172 25.64 -35.55 21.44
N LEU A 173 24.89 -36.47 22.05
CA LEU A 173 25.05 -36.93 23.43
C LEU A 173 26.08 -38.06 23.61
N ALA A 174 26.70 -38.58 22.54
CA ALA A 174 27.75 -39.61 22.62
C ALA A 174 29.17 -39.07 22.36
N LEU A 175 29.43 -37.80 22.69
CA LEU A 175 30.72 -37.13 22.49
C LEU A 175 31.81 -37.69 23.44
N HIS A 176 32.63 -38.60 22.92
CA HIS A 176 34.01 -38.83 23.38
C HIS A 176 34.95 -38.85 22.16
N GLY A 177 35.81 -37.84 22.02
CA GLY A 177 36.94 -37.84 21.08
C GLY A 177 36.99 -36.63 20.12
N ASP A 178 38.21 -36.24 19.75
CA ASP A 178 38.57 -34.97 19.11
C ASP A 178 38.15 -34.81 17.63
N SER A 179 37.49 -35.80 17.02
CA SER A 179 36.82 -35.64 15.71
C SER A 179 35.90 -36.84 15.44
N ILE A 180 34.70 -36.57 14.92
CA ILE A 180 33.72 -37.60 14.55
C ILE A 180 33.31 -37.37 13.09
N PRO A 181 33.36 -38.41 12.23
CA PRO A 181 32.73 -38.33 10.91
C PRO A 181 31.20 -38.26 11.10
N VAL A 182 30.57 -37.14 10.73
CA VAL A 182 29.11 -36.97 10.80
C VAL A 182 28.52 -37.17 9.41
N GLU A 183 27.62 -38.15 9.26
CA GLU A 183 26.83 -38.30 8.03
C GLU A 183 25.58 -37.41 8.14
N ILE A 184 25.55 -36.30 7.41
CA ILE A 184 24.40 -35.38 7.40
C ILE A 184 23.41 -35.86 6.33
N LYS A 185 22.31 -36.48 6.76
CA LYS A 185 21.17 -36.82 5.89
C LYS A 185 20.08 -35.76 6.08
N GLY A 186 19.81 -34.99 5.02
CA GLY A 186 18.71 -34.02 4.99
C GLY A 186 17.68 -34.40 3.95
N THR A 187 16.39 -34.44 4.33
CA THR A 187 15.28 -34.55 3.38
C THR A 187 14.84 -33.14 2.98
N PHE A 188 14.90 -32.83 1.68
CA PHE A 188 14.37 -31.58 1.14
C PHE A 188 12.84 -31.65 1.09
N PRO A 189 12.10 -30.72 1.71
CA PRO A 189 10.66 -30.61 1.48
C PRO A 189 10.39 -30.27 0.01
N GLU A 190 9.34 -30.83 -0.60
CA GLU A 190 8.97 -30.62 -2.01
C GLU A 190 8.80 -29.15 -2.42
N SER A 191 8.63 -28.25 -1.43
CA SER A 191 8.47 -26.81 -1.65
C SER A 191 9.77 -26.05 -1.97
N PHE A 192 10.94 -26.69 -1.90
CA PHE A 192 12.20 -26.06 -2.28
C PHE A 192 12.47 -26.16 -3.78
N ASN A 193 12.94 -25.06 -4.38
CA ASN A 193 13.37 -25.03 -5.78
C ASN A 193 14.47 -26.08 -6.02
N LYS A 194 14.34 -26.90 -7.08
CA LYS A 194 15.32 -27.95 -7.47
C LYS A 194 16.76 -27.44 -7.67
N ARG A 195 16.99 -26.12 -7.64
CA ARG A 195 18.29 -25.45 -7.75
C ARG A 195 18.77 -24.77 -6.46
N ALA A 196 18.14 -25.03 -5.32
CA ALA A 196 18.60 -24.49 -4.04
C ALA A 196 19.96 -25.10 -3.66
N VAL A 197 20.95 -24.25 -3.39
CA VAL A 197 22.24 -24.65 -2.83
C VAL A 197 22.13 -24.59 -1.31
N VAL A 198 22.47 -25.68 -0.64
CA VAL A 198 22.59 -25.71 0.83
C VAL A 198 24.04 -25.37 1.15
N ASP A 199 24.24 -24.26 1.86
CA ASP A 199 25.53 -23.88 2.40
C ASP A 199 25.72 -24.58 3.76
N PHE A 200 26.69 -25.48 3.84
CA PHE A 200 27.12 -26.09 5.09
C PHE A 200 28.41 -25.40 5.52
N THR A 201 28.30 -24.39 6.36
CA THR A 201 29.46 -23.78 7.01
C THR A 201 29.80 -24.60 8.26
N PRO A 202 31.06 -25.06 8.42
CA PRO A 202 31.49 -25.79 9.62
C PRO A 202 31.47 -24.93 10.88
#